data_AF-A0A327TPD9-F1
#
_entry.id   AF-A0A327TPD9-F1
#
_cell.length_a   1.000
_cell.length_b   1.000
_cell.length_c   1.000
_cell.angle_alpha   90.00
_cell.angle_beta   90.00
_cell.angle_gamma   90.00
#
_symmetry.space_group_name_H-M   'P 1'
#
loop_
_entity.id
_entity.type
_entity.pdbx_description
1 polymer ?
#
loop_
_entity_poly.entity_id
_entity_poly.type
_entity_poly.pdbx_seq_one_letter_code
_entity_poly.pdbx_strand_id
1 'polypeptide(L)'
;MDITGVQADARGKIYLRIENGIESHVSVKDALGEVNDAMLGRLSRERSTRRMSSGQGHHAMEYRDGRLVTLVEIDAPQQVEEGPTAWTGEATRIITAKGKRYVVGQIIPAEDRGSYRVTRACVRYWSERDGETSGPTRHASGDAKPGTVGRAIWDAVNP
;
A
#
# COMPACT_ATOMS: atom_id res chain seq x y z
N MET A 1 -13.57 -7.82 -3.20
CA MET A 1 -13.73 -6.45 -3.73
C MET A 1 -12.49 -6.17 -4.55
N ASP A 2 -12.65 -6.14 -5.87
CA ASP A 2 -11.57 -5.93 -6.83
C ASP A 2 -10.92 -4.54 -6.68
N ILE A 3 -9.60 -4.53 -6.50
CA ILE A 3 -8.73 -3.33 -6.47
C ILE A 3 -8.10 -3.05 -7.85
N THR A 4 -8.76 -3.47 -8.93
CA THR A 4 -8.30 -3.26 -10.30
C THR A 4 -8.68 -1.86 -10.78
N GLY A 5 -7.70 -0.96 -10.90
CA GLY A 5 -7.80 0.16 -11.85
C GLY A 5 -7.29 1.54 -11.42
N VAL A 6 -6.82 1.73 -10.19
CA VAL A 6 -6.28 3.06 -9.81
C VAL A 6 -4.91 3.26 -10.45
N GLN A 7 -4.87 4.09 -11.49
CA GLN A 7 -3.66 4.36 -12.25
C GLN A 7 -2.73 5.31 -11.48
N ALA A 8 -1.52 4.85 -11.19
CA ALA A 8 -0.45 5.68 -10.64
C ALA A 8 0.04 6.70 -11.68
N ASP A 9 0.56 7.84 -11.22
CA ASP A 9 1.20 8.81 -12.10
C ASP A 9 2.57 8.31 -12.61
N ALA A 10 3.25 9.10 -13.45
CA ALA A 10 4.57 8.77 -13.97
C ALA A 10 5.67 8.61 -12.90
N ARG A 11 5.40 9.05 -11.65
CA ARG A 11 6.29 8.93 -10.49
C ARG A 11 5.89 7.75 -9.58
N GLY A 12 4.87 6.97 -9.95
CA GLY A 12 4.36 5.87 -9.14
C GLY A 12 3.57 6.34 -7.92
N LYS A 13 2.97 7.52 -7.97
CA LYS A 13 2.16 8.10 -6.89
C LYS A 13 0.67 7.92 -7.14
N ILE A 14 -0.07 7.82 -6.05
CA ILE A 14 -1.54 7.93 -6.00
C ILE A 14 -1.92 8.80 -4.79
N TYR A 15 -3.21 9.03 -4.59
CA TYR A 15 -3.71 9.63 -3.36
C TYR A 15 -4.48 8.62 -2.52
N LEU A 16 -4.20 8.61 -1.21
CA LEU A 16 -5.08 8.05 -0.20
C LEU A 16 -6.16 9.09 0.11
N ARG A 17 -7.41 8.73 -0.14
CA ARG A 17 -8.59 9.52 0.17
C ARG A 17 -9.22 8.99 1.44
N ILE A 18 -9.31 9.83 2.46
CA ILE A 18 -9.96 9.54 3.73
C ILE A 18 -11.24 10.37 3.79
N GLU A 19 -12.39 9.73 3.58
CA GLU A 19 -13.70 10.37 3.67
C GLU A 19 -14.42 9.85 4.91
N ASN A 20 -14.68 10.74 5.88
CA ASN A 20 -15.35 10.40 7.15
C ASN A 20 -14.73 9.17 7.87
N GLY A 21 -13.41 9.00 7.75
CA GLY A 21 -12.66 7.89 8.34
C GLY A 21 -12.57 6.63 7.46
N ILE A 22 -13.19 6.62 6.28
CA ILE A 22 -13.08 5.53 5.31
C ILE A 22 -11.95 5.84 4.34
N GLU A 23 -10.95 4.96 4.29
CA GLU A 23 -9.81 5.09 3.40
C GLU A 23 -10.08 4.42 2.04
N SER A 24 -9.72 5.11 0.96
CA SER A 24 -9.76 4.57 -0.40
C SER A 24 -8.62 5.12 -1.26
N HIS A 25 -8.20 4.36 -2.26
CA HIS A 25 -7.18 4.79 -3.21
C HIS A 25 -7.83 5.50 -4.39
N VAL A 26 -7.28 6.65 -4.77
CA VAL A 26 -7.74 7.43 -5.93
C VAL A 26 -6.55 7.86 -6.78
N SER A 27 -6.78 8.04 -8.09
CA SER A 27 -5.72 8.45 -9.00
C SER A 27 -5.30 9.90 -8.70
N VAL A 28 -4.06 10.26 -9.07
CA VAL A 28 -3.59 11.66 -8.95
C VAL A 28 -4.49 12.61 -9.74
N LYS A 29 -4.97 12.17 -10.92
CA LYS A 29 -5.86 12.96 -11.76
C LYS A 29 -7.19 13.26 -11.05
N ASP A 30 -7.79 12.25 -10.44
CA ASP A 30 -9.09 12.42 -9.78
C ASP A 30 -8.96 13.25 -8.50
N ALA A 31 -7.91 12.99 -7.70
CA ALA A 31 -7.63 13.76 -6.48
C ALA A 31 -7.40 15.25 -6.78
N LEU A 32 -6.55 15.56 -7.76
CA LEU A 32 -6.27 16.95 -8.13
C LEU A 32 -7.46 17.60 -8.85
N GLY A 33 -8.28 16.82 -9.56
CA GLY A 33 -9.56 17.29 -10.10
C GLY A 33 -10.50 17.76 -9.01
N GLU A 34 -10.69 16.96 -7.95
CA GLU A 34 -11.52 17.30 -6.79
C GLU A 34 -11.00 18.54 -6.06
N VAL A 35 -9.68 18.62 -5.84
CA VAL A 35 -9.01 19.80 -5.24
C VAL A 35 -9.22 21.04 -6.09
N ASN A 36 -9.07 20.95 -7.41
CA ASN A 36 -9.22 22.09 -8.31
C ASN A 36 -10.69 22.59 -8.37
N ASP A 37 -11.65 21.67 -8.44
CA ASP A 37 -13.07 22.01 -8.41
C ASP A 37 -13.47 22.63 -7.07
N ALA A 38 -12.90 22.14 -5.96
CA ALA A 38 -13.06 22.69 -4.62
C ALA A 38 -12.46 24.10 -4.48
N MET A 39 -11.28 24.35 -5.06
CA MET A 39 -10.63 25.66 -5.05
C MET A 39 -11.35 26.69 -5.93
N LEU A 40 -11.78 26.28 -7.12
CA LEU A 40 -12.46 27.17 -8.08
C LEU A 40 -13.95 27.35 -7.78
N GLY A 41 -14.47 26.71 -6.74
CA GLY A 41 -15.90 26.78 -6.38
C GLY A 41 -16.81 26.19 -7.46
N ARG A 42 -16.32 25.27 -8.28
CA ARG A 42 -17.06 24.62 -9.38
C ARG A 42 -17.97 23.50 -8.92
N LEU A 43 -17.83 23.10 -7.65
CA LEU A 43 -18.69 22.12 -7.03
C LEU A 43 -20.11 22.68 -6.85
N SER A 44 -21.12 21.80 -6.91
CA SER A 44 -22.50 22.17 -6.64
C SER A 44 -22.63 22.83 -5.27
N ARG A 45 -23.67 23.64 -5.05
CA ARG A 45 -23.86 24.39 -3.79
C ARG A 45 -23.78 23.50 -2.53
N GLU A 46 -24.25 22.26 -2.64
CA GLU A 46 -24.22 21.24 -1.58
C GLU A 46 -22.82 20.65 -1.36
N ARG A 47 -22.06 20.43 -2.44
CA ARG A 47 -20.66 19.98 -2.41
C ARG A 47 -19.66 21.14 -2.36
N SER A 48 -20.12 22.36 -2.12
CA SER A 48 -19.22 23.49 -2.00
C SER A 48 -18.38 23.33 -0.73
N THR A 49 -17.12 23.73 -0.81
CA THR A 49 -16.21 23.69 0.32
C THR A 49 -16.59 24.77 1.33
N ARG A 50 -16.68 24.37 2.60
CA ARG A 50 -16.80 25.27 3.75
C ARG A 50 -15.43 25.72 4.22
N ARG A 51 -14.49 24.78 4.30
CA ARG A 51 -13.10 25.01 4.70
C ARG A 51 -12.19 24.14 3.86
N MET A 52 -11.04 24.68 3.48
CA MET A 52 -10.02 23.93 2.76
C MET A 52 -8.64 24.29 3.31
N SER A 53 -7.76 23.29 3.36
CA SER A 53 -6.33 23.44 3.60
C SER A 53 -5.59 22.64 2.54
N SER A 54 -4.54 23.22 1.97
CA SER A 54 -3.76 22.60 0.91
C SER A 54 -2.29 22.86 1.15
N GLY A 55 -1.51 21.79 1.21
CA GLY A 55 -0.05 21.77 1.26
C GLY A 55 0.50 20.82 0.20
N GLN A 56 1.82 20.71 0.14
CA GLN A 56 2.47 19.81 -0.81
C GLN A 56 2.10 18.34 -0.50
N GLY A 57 1.35 17.69 -1.40
CA GLY A 57 0.93 16.29 -1.27
C GLY A 57 -0.09 16.04 -0.16
N HIS A 58 -0.73 17.08 0.38
CA HIS A 58 -1.72 16.93 1.45
C HIS A 58 -2.83 17.98 1.31
N HIS A 59 -4.08 17.53 1.17
CA HIS A 59 -5.24 18.39 1.03
C HIS A 59 -6.34 17.95 2.00
N ALA A 60 -6.90 18.90 2.74
CA ALA A 60 -8.04 18.67 3.63
C ALA A 60 -9.20 19.58 3.21
N MET A 61 -10.37 19.01 3.01
CA MET A 61 -11.59 19.68 2.57
C MET A 61 -12.74 19.32 3.50
N GLU A 62 -13.39 20.34 4.04
CA GLU A 62 -14.67 20.22 4.73
C GLU A 62 -15.75 20.76 3.80
N TYR A 63 -16.67 19.89 3.37
CA TYR A 63 -17.80 20.25 2.53
C TYR A 63 -18.98 20.77 3.36
N ARG A 64 -19.86 21.57 2.74
CA ARG A 64 -21.06 22.10 3.42
C ARG A 64 -22.07 21.04 3.82
N ASP A 65 -22.07 19.90 3.13
CA ASP A 65 -22.85 18.71 3.48
C ASP A 65 -22.31 17.96 4.71
N GLY A 66 -21.22 18.45 5.32
CA GLY A 66 -20.60 17.88 6.52
C GLY A 66 -19.56 16.79 6.23
N ARG A 67 -19.31 16.44 4.96
CA ARG A 67 -18.27 15.46 4.61
C ARG A 67 -16.89 16.06 4.81
N LEU A 68 -16.02 15.32 5.50
CA LEU A 68 -14.61 15.63 5.66
C LEU A 68 -13.80 14.71 4.74
N VAL A 69 -13.05 15.31 3.82
CA VAL A 69 -12.18 14.59 2.89
C VAL A 69 -10.73 15.03 3.11
N THR A 70 -9.86 14.05 3.35
CA THR A 70 -8.41 14.24 3.36
C THR A 70 -7.80 13.47 2.21
N LEU A 71 -6.95 14.12 1.42
CA LEU A 71 -6.19 13.54 0.33
C LEU A 71 -4.71 13.60 0.69
N VAL A 72 -4.06 12.44 0.77
CA VAL A 72 -2.63 12.32 1.06
C VAL A 72 -1.93 11.64 -0.10
N GLU A 73 -0.93 12.30 -0.68
CA GLU A 73 -0.10 11.69 -1.70
C GLU A 73 0.72 10.56 -1.08
N ILE A 74 0.58 9.37 -1.63
CA ILE A 74 1.28 8.17 -1.18
C ILE A 74 1.93 7.47 -2.38
N ASP A 75 2.90 6.62 -2.11
CA ASP A 75 3.39 5.67 -3.11
C ASP A 75 2.26 4.70 -3.47
N ALA A 76 2.07 4.45 -4.77
CA ALA A 76 1.08 3.48 -5.24
C ALA A 76 1.27 2.13 -4.56
N PRO A 77 0.19 1.50 -4.05
CA PRO A 77 0.25 0.15 -3.54
C PRO A 77 0.77 -0.73 -4.68
N GLN A 78 1.81 -1.47 -4.34
CA GLN A 78 2.57 -2.23 -5.31
C GLN A 78 1.67 -3.34 -5.85
N GLN A 79 1.29 -3.27 -7.13
CA GLN A 79 0.69 -4.44 -7.77
C GLN A 79 1.74 -5.56 -7.71
N VAL A 80 1.46 -6.55 -6.87
CA VAL A 80 2.22 -7.78 -6.84
C VAL A 80 1.71 -8.58 -8.02
N GLU A 81 2.41 -8.54 -9.14
CA GLU A 81 2.20 -9.55 -10.18
C GLU A 81 2.64 -10.89 -9.60
N GLU A 82 1.69 -11.78 -9.39
CA GLU A 82 1.95 -13.19 -9.10
C GLU A 82 2.65 -13.80 -10.33
N GLY A 83 3.98 -13.85 -10.30
CA GLY A 83 4.75 -14.59 -11.29
C GLY A 83 4.40 -16.08 -11.26
N PRO A 84 4.70 -16.84 -12.33
CA PRO A 84 4.41 -18.27 -12.38
C PRO A 84 4.98 -18.99 -11.16
N THR A 85 4.09 -19.60 -10.40
CA THR A 85 4.39 -20.26 -9.13
C THR A 85 5.12 -21.57 -9.40
N ALA A 86 6.45 -21.51 -9.53
CA ALA A 86 7.28 -22.71 -9.51
C ALA A 86 7.49 -23.10 -8.04
N TRP A 87 6.66 -24.04 -7.55
CA TRP A 87 6.87 -24.68 -6.26
C TRP A 87 8.08 -25.61 -6.35
N THR A 88 9.28 -25.10 -6.05
CA THR A 88 10.41 -25.98 -5.72
C THR A 88 10.24 -26.42 -4.27
N GLY A 89 10.34 -27.73 -4.02
CA GLY A 89 9.90 -28.37 -2.78
C GLY A 89 10.59 -27.87 -1.51
N GLU A 90 10.07 -26.78 -0.93
CA GLU A 90 10.10 -26.34 0.47
C GLU A 90 9.33 -25.00 0.55
N ALA A 91 8.04 -25.01 0.17
CA ALA A 91 7.09 -23.88 0.28
C ALA A 91 7.65 -22.47 -0.04
N THR A 92 8.52 -22.37 -1.06
CA THR A 92 9.11 -21.10 -1.48
C THR A 92 8.27 -20.42 -2.55
N ARG A 93 7.87 -19.17 -2.33
CA ARG A 93 7.11 -18.34 -3.30
C ARG A 93 7.98 -17.22 -3.85
N ILE A 94 7.93 -16.96 -5.15
CA ILE A 94 8.58 -15.78 -5.74
C ILE A 94 7.61 -14.59 -5.73
N ILE A 95 8.06 -13.46 -5.20
CA ILE A 95 7.29 -12.21 -5.13
C ILE A 95 8.09 -11.08 -5.78
N THR A 96 7.44 -10.31 -6.65
CA THR A 96 8.04 -9.09 -7.22
C THR A 96 7.63 -7.87 -6.41
N ALA A 97 8.60 -7.13 -5.87
CA ALA A 97 8.40 -5.89 -5.13
C ALA A 97 9.46 -4.85 -5.53
N LYS A 98 9.05 -3.61 -5.83
CA LYS A 98 9.89 -2.50 -6.31
C LYS A 98 10.77 -2.89 -7.51
N GLY A 99 10.21 -3.65 -8.46
CA GLY A 99 10.91 -4.12 -9.65
C GLY A 99 12.01 -5.14 -9.38
N LYS A 100 12.06 -5.73 -8.17
CA LYS A 100 13.01 -6.78 -7.79
C LYS A 100 12.25 -8.03 -7.38
N ARG A 101 12.84 -9.19 -7.67
CA ARG A 101 12.30 -10.49 -7.29
C ARG A 101 12.82 -10.87 -5.91
N TYR A 102 11.96 -11.51 -5.14
CA TYR A 102 12.27 -12.01 -3.81
C TYR A 102 11.78 -13.44 -3.69
N VAL A 103 12.62 -14.26 -3.08
CA VAL A 103 12.27 -15.62 -2.66
C VAL A 103 11.69 -15.51 -1.26
N VAL A 104 10.45 -15.91 -1.07
CA VAL A 104 9.76 -15.92 0.22
C VAL A 104 9.70 -17.35 0.70
N GLY A 105 10.32 -17.63 1.84
CA GLY A 105 10.33 -18.95 2.44
C GLY A 105 9.32 -19.05 3.57
N GLN A 106 9.79 -19.52 4.72
CA GLN A 106 8.95 -19.87 5.85
C GLN A 106 8.17 -18.69 6.46
N ILE A 107 6.86 -18.89 6.65
CA ILE A 107 6.01 -18.08 7.53
C ILE A 107 6.17 -18.61 8.96
N ILE A 108 6.53 -17.73 9.88
CA ILE A 108 6.71 -18.00 11.31
C ILE A 108 5.52 -17.35 12.04
N PRO A 109 4.60 -18.13 12.61
CA PRO A 109 3.49 -17.57 13.37
C PRO A 109 3.97 -16.92 14.67
N ALA A 110 3.16 -16.00 15.23
CA ALA A 110 3.35 -15.57 16.60
C ALA A 110 3.07 -16.76 17.52
N GLU A 111 4.00 -17.05 18.43
CA GLU A 111 3.91 -18.22 19.30
C GLU A 111 4.51 -17.90 20.67
N ASP A 112 3.82 -18.32 21.73
CA ASP A 112 4.29 -18.23 23.11
C ASP A 112 4.48 -19.65 23.65
N ARG A 113 5.73 -20.14 23.65
CA ARG A 113 6.11 -21.44 24.21
C ARG A 113 6.98 -21.26 25.45
N GLY A 114 6.56 -20.41 26.39
CA GLY A 114 7.17 -20.29 27.72
C GLY A 114 8.61 -19.74 27.70
N SER A 115 9.59 -20.58 27.35
CA SER A 115 11.00 -20.19 27.19
C SER A 115 11.33 -19.57 25.82
N TYR A 116 10.46 -19.73 24.83
CA TYR A 116 10.61 -19.14 23.50
C TYR A 116 9.33 -18.39 23.12
N ARG A 117 9.47 -17.09 22.85
CA ARG A 117 8.36 -16.21 22.50
C ARG A 117 8.62 -15.49 21.19
N VAL A 118 7.90 -15.88 20.15
CA VAL A 118 7.75 -15.11 18.92
C VAL A 118 6.59 -14.16 19.14
N THR A 119 6.90 -12.92 19.49
CA THR A 119 5.88 -11.92 19.83
C THR A 119 5.03 -11.51 18.62
N ARG A 120 5.50 -11.78 17.39
CA ARG A 120 4.88 -11.32 16.15
C ARG A 120 5.09 -12.31 15.04
N ALA A 121 4.04 -12.57 14.26
CA ALA A 121 4.18 -13.37 13.07
C ALA A 121 5.07 -12.64 12.06
N CYS A 122 5.98 -13.37 11.42
CA CYS A 122 6.85 -12.83 10.40
C CYS A 122 7.11 -13.85 9.29
N VAL A 123 7.52 -13.37 8.13
CA VAL A 123 7.91 -14.21 7.00
C VAL A 123 9.38 -13.94 6.65
N ARG A 124 10.11 -15.01 6.36
CA ARG A 124 11.49 -14.95 5.90
C ARG A 124 11.55 -14.79 4.40
N TYR A 125 12.42 -13.91 3.92
CA TYR A 125 12.62 -13.72 2.50
C TYR A 125 14.06 -13.32 2.15
N TRP A 126 14.42 -13.54 0.89
CA TRP A 126 15.71 -13.19 0.28
C TRP A 126 15.49 -12.43 -1.01
N SER A 127 16.46 -11.62 -1.41
CA SER A 127 16.46 -11.14 -2.80
C SER A 127 16.72 -12.32 -3.73
N GLU A 128 16.12 -12.30 -4.91
CA GLU A 128 16.39 -13.29 -5.96
C GLU A 128 17.31 -12.66 -7.01
N ARG A 129 18.31 -13.43 -7.45
CA ARG A 129 19.21 -13.07 -8.54
C ARG A 129 19.55 -14.33 -9.33
N ASP A 130 19.29 -14.30 -10.64
CA ASP A 130 19.64 -15.36 -11.60
C ASP A 130 19.06 -16.76 -11.24
N GLY A 131 17.90 -16.80 -10.61
CA GLY A 131 17.20 -18.00 -10.15
C GLY A 131 17.52 -18.41 -8.72
N GLU A 132 18.45 -17.73 -8.04
CA GLU A 132 18.96 -18.12 -6.72
C GLU A 132 18.67 -17.07 -5.63
N THR A 133 18.59 -17.52 -4.38
CA THR A 133 18.53 -16.62 -3.22
C THR A 133 19.84 -15.86 -3.07
N SER A 134 19.77 -14.55 -2.85
CA SER A 134 20.91 -13.66 -2.75
C SER A 134 20.86 -12.82 -1.48
N GLY A 135 22.00 -12.77 -0.78
CA GLY A 135 22.22 -11.94 0.40
C GLY A 135 21.62 -12.49 1.70
N PRO A 136 21.59 -11.68 2.76
CA PRO A 136 21.13 -12.12 4.08
C PRO A 136 19.62 -12.34 4.12
N THR A 137 19.20 -13.26 4.97
CA THR A 137 17.77 -13.47 5.31
C THR A 137 17.17 -12.19 5.87
N ARG A 138 16.03 -11.79 5.31
CA ARG A 138 15.24 -10.64 5.77
C ARG A 138 13.91 -11.13 6.34
N HIS A 139 13.32 -10.29 7.18
CA HIS A 139 12.06 -10.59 7.85
C HIS A 139 11.02 -9.50 7.53
N ALA A 140 9.81 -9.93 7.21
CA ALA A 140 8.65 -9.09 6.96
C ALA A 140 7.55 -9.44 7.96
N SER A 141 6.81 -8.44 8.45
CA SER A 141 5.71 -8.63 9.41
C SER A 141 4.62 -7.60 9.15
N GLY A 142 3.45 -7.78 9.78
CA GLY A 142 2.34 -6.83 9.67
C GLY A 142 2.69 -5.41 10.12
N ASP A 143 3.69 -5.22 10.98
CA ASP A 143 4.09 -3.88 11.44
C ASP A 143 5.05 -3.17 10.47
N ALA A 144 5.41 -3.81 9.36
CA ALA A 144 6.27 -3.17 8.36
C ALA A 144 5.59 -1.91 7.82
N LYS A 145 6.36 -0.83 7.66
CA LYS A 145 5.82 0.45 7.19
C LYS A 145 5.19 0.30 5.80
N PRO A 146 4.01 0.88 5.56
CA PRO A 146 3.43 0.98 4.21
C PRO A 146 4.45 1.50 3.19
N GLY A 147 4.41 0.95 1.97
CA GLY A 147 5.35 1.29 0.90
C GLY A 147 6.74 0.66 1.00
N THR A 148 7.02 -0.17 2.01
CA THR A 148 8.26 -0.96 2.09
C THR A 148 8.12 -2.33 1.41
N VAL A 149 9.26 -2.88 0.95
CA VAL A 149 9.31 -4.25 0.42
C VAL A 149 8.79 -5.26 1.44
N GLY A 150 9.16 -5.10 2.71
CA GLY A 150 8.72 -6.01 3.76
C GLY A 150 7.21 -5.99 3.94
N ARG A 151 6.56 -4.82 3.85
CA ARG A 151 5.10 -4.73 3.93
C ARG A 151 4.43 -5.39 2.72
N ALA A 152 4.92 -5.12 1.51
CA ALA A 152 4.39 -5.73 0.29
C ALA A 152 4.52 -7.27 0.32
N ILE A 153 5.64 -7.80 0.81
CA ILE A 153 5.84 -9.25 0.96
C ILE A 153 4.87 -9.82 2.00
N TRP A 154 4.69 -9.16 3.14
CA TRP A 154 3.76 -9.61 4.18
C TRP A 154 2.32 -9.69 3.69
N ASP A 155 1.83 -8.63 3.04
CA ASP A 155 0.46 -8.57 2.51
C ASP A 155 0.21 -9.63 1.44
N ALA A 156 1.22 -9.95 0.62
CA ALA A 156 1.08 -10.96 -0.42
C ALA A 156 1.01 -12.40 0.12
N VAL A 157 1.58 -12.68 1.30
CA VAL A 157 1.51 -14.01 1.93
C VAL A 157 0.43 -14.14 3.00
N ASN A 158 -0.10 -13.03 3.50
CA ASN A 158 -1.24 -12.97 4.43
C ASN A 158 -2.32 -12.02 3.87
N PRO A 159 -3.08 -12.45 2.85
CA PRO A 159 -4.16 -11.66 2.26
C PRO A 159 -5.39 -11.52 3.17
#